data_AF-A0A1F4Y154-F1
#
_entry.id   AF-A0A1F4Y154-F1
#
_cell.length_a   1.000
_cell.length_b   1.000
_cell.length_c   1.000
_cell.angle_alpha   90.00
_cell.angle_beta   90.00
_cell.angle_gamma   90.00
#
_symmetry.space_group_name_H-M   'P 1'
#
loop_
_entity.id
_entity.type
_entity.pdbx_description
1 polymer ?
#
loop_
_entity_poly.entity_id
_entity_poly.type
_entity_poly.pdbx_seq_one_letter_code
_entity_poly.pdbx_strand_id
1 'polypeptide(L)'
;MTAQVKKLLQFVTTTSVAAIESFTAADNFKVDTKKAATRIYYLGDSFKKHFGRKEEGASEATKIKVHKLLEGSLDAPIITELADKCEITLGQFFALLSKQGKGESGPLLTNGWANIAYIRDDEGNLWAVYAHWSAGRSGWNVEASSVEYPSGWDDGYQVMSR
;
A
#
# COMPACT_ATOMS: atom_id res chain seq x y z
N MET A 1 -16.57 30.29 -16.21
CA MET A 1 -15.28 29.58 -16.40
C MET A 1 -15.30 28.38 -15.49
N THR A 2 -15.46 27.17 -16.02
CA THR A 2 -15.30 25.95 -15.23
C THR A 2 -13.81 25.74 -15.03
N ALA A 3 -13.32 25.91 -13.79
CA ALA A 3 -11.96 25.52 -13.46
C ALA A 3 -11.81 24.03 -13.80
N GLN A 4 -10.87 23.70 -14.68
CA GLN A 4 -10.52 22.31 -14.92
C GLN A 4 -9.95 21.78 -13.61
N VAL A 5 -10.65 20.82 -12.98
CA VAL A 5 -10.16 20.17 -11.77
C VAL A 5 -8.84 19.50 -12.12
N LYS A 6 -7.74 20.02 -11.56
CA LYS A 6 -6.43 19.43 -11.71
C LYS A 6 -6.47 18.04 -11.06
N LYS A 7 -6.15 17.01 -11.84
CA LYS A 7 -6.06 15.65 -11.33
C LYS A 7 -4.71 15.45 -10.65
N LEU A 8 -4.74 14.94 -9.43
CA LEU A 8 -3.59 14.55 -8.66
C LEU A 8 -3.14 13.13 -9.01
N LEU A 9 -4.06 12.26 -9.44
CA LEU A 9 -3.81 10.86 -9.72
C LEU A 9 -4.00 10.52 -11.20
N GLN A 10 -3.01 9.84 -11.76
CA GLN A 10 -3.08 9.24 -13.09
C GLN A 10 -3.26 7.73 -12.95
N PHE A 11 -4.34 7.19 -13.50
CA PHE A 11 -4.52 5.74 -13.61
C PHE A 11 -3.35 5.10 -14.39
N VAL A 12 -2.77 4.04 -13.82
CA VAL A 12 -1.69 3.26 -14.43
C VAL A 12 -2.22 1.91 -14.89
N THR A 13 -2.80 1.13 -13.97
CA THR A 13 -3.25 -0.23 -14.26
C THR A 13 -4.28 -0.72 -13.25
N THR A 14 -4.86 -1.88 -13.54
CA THR A 14 -5.73 -2.62 -12.62
C THR A 14 -5.18 -4.02 -12.41
N THR A 15 -5.23 -4.51 -11.18
CA THR A 15 -4.75 -5.83 -10.78
C THR A 15 -5.80 -6.56 -9.95
N SER A 16 -6.07 -7.83 -10.27
CA SER A 16 -7.06 -8.62 -9.56
C SER A 16 -6.48 -9.22 -8.29
N VAL A 17 -7.13 -9.04 -7.15
CA VAL A 17 -6.79 -9.74 -5.90
C VAL A 17 -7.86 -10.82 -5.69
N ALA A 18 -7.41 -12.05 -5.41
CA ALA A 18 -8.32 -13.17 -5.12
C ALA A 18 -9.06 -12.95 -3.80
N ALA A 19 -10.14 -13.71 -3.58
CA ALA A 19 -10.79 -13.74 -2.28
C ALA A 19 -9.81 -14.20 -1.21
N ILE A 20 -9.91 -13.62 -0.02
CA ILE A 20 -9.09 -13.95 1.14
C ILE A 20 -10.05 -14.42 2.22
N GLU A 21 -9.94 -15.67 2.68
CA GLU A 21 -10.85 -16.22 3.71
C GLU A 21 -10.60 -15.61 5.09
N SER A 22 -9.33 -15.37 5.40
CA SER A 22 -8.86 -14.67 6.59
C SER A 22 -7.44 -14.18 6.37
N PHE A 23 -7.03 -13.15 7.10
CA PHE A 23 -5.69 -12.61 7.03
C PHE A 23 -5.18 -12.25 8.42
N THR A 24 -4.02 -12.79 8.79
CA THR A 24 -3.32 -12.44 10.02
C THR A 24 -1.99 -11.77 9.68
N ALA A 25 -1.81 -10.52 10.11
CA ALA A 25 -0.61 -9.75 9.80
C ALA A 25 0.65 -10.40 10.37
N ALA A 26 0.58 -10.91 11.60
CA ALA A 26 1.70 -11.60 12.25
C ALA A 26 2.17 -12.84 11.49
N ASP A 27 1.31 -13.47 10.69
CA ASP A 27 1.66 -14.65 9.90
C ASP A 27 2.33 -14.32 8.56
N ASN A 28 1.99 -13.18 7.99
CA ASN A 28 2.34 -12.78 6.63
C ASN A 28 3.48 -11.74 6.60
N PHE A 29 3.46 -10.75 7.49
CA PHE A 29 4.49 -9.73 7.61
C PHE A 29 5.61 -10.20 8.54
N LYS A 30 6.52 -11.01 7.99
CA LYS A 30 7.71 -11.52 8.68
C LYS A 30 8.97 -11.10 7.96
N VAL A 31 9.98 -10.64 8.69
CA VAL A 31 11.28 -10.28 8.12
C VAL A 31 12.02 -11.54 7.70
N ASP A 32 12.07 -11.80 6.40
CA ASP A 32 12.85 -12.86 5.75
C ASP A 32 13.10 -12.48 4.29
N THR A 33 14.37 -12.24 3.95
CA THR A 33 14.79 -11.89 2.58
C THR A 33 15.40 -13.06 1.82
N LYS A 34 15.45 -14.26 2.42
CA LYS A 34 16.15 -15.42 1.85
C LYS A 34 15.17 -16.46 1.35
N LYS A 35 14.26 -16.92 2.23
CA LYS A 35 13.42 -18.10 1.97
C LYS A 35 11.98 -17.73 1.63
N ALA A 36 11.45 -16.65 2.19
CA ALA A 36 10.09 -16.21 1.94
C ALA A 36 9.83 -15.93 0.44
N ALA A 37 8.62 -16.29 0.00
CA ALA A 37 8.11 -15.94 -1.33
C ALA A 37 7.96 -14.43 -1.48
N THR A 38 7.45 -13.79 -0.41
CA THR A 38 7.35 -12.34 -0.26
C THR A 38 8.45 -11.88 0.68
N ARG A 39 9.52 -11.33 0.12
CA ARG A 39 10.70 -10.91 0.88
C ARG A 39 10.44 -9.57 1.55
N ILE A 40 10.50 -9.55 2.86
CA ILE A 40 10.42 -8.33 3.66
C ILE A 40 11.75 -8.20 4.39
N TYR A 41 12.43 -7.06 4.24
CA TYR A 41 13.68 -6.80 4.96
C TYR A 41 13.47 -5.95 6.20
N TYR A 42 12.39 -5.17 6.26
CA TYR A 42 12.11 -4.29 7.37
C TYR A 42 10.62 -4.05 7.54
N LEU A 43 10.21 -4.00 8.82
CA LEU A 43 8.90 -3.57 9.28
C LEU A 43 9.14 -2.44 10.28
N GLY A 44 8.66 -1.24 9.94
CA GLY A 44 8.87 -0.10 10.82
C GLY A 44 7.97 -0.10 12.03
N ASP A 45 8.33 0.75 13.00
CA ASP A 45 7.77 0.70 14.35
C ASP A 45 6.29 1.08 14.37
N SER A 46 5.89 2.08 13.58
CA SER A 46 4.50 2.46 13.40
C SER A 46 3.67 1.32 12.79
N PHE A 47 4.18 0.65 11.75
CA PHE A 47 3.51 -0.50 11.16
C PHE A 47 3.32 -1.62 12.19
N LYS A 48 4.40 -2.01 12.90
CA LYS A 48 4.32 -3.06 13.92
C LYS A 48 3.34 -2.71 15.04
N LYS A 49 3.31 -1.44 15.47
CA LYS A 49 2.42 -0.96 16.53
C LYS A 49 0.95 -1.03 16.15
N HIS A 50 0.59 -0.59 14.94
CA HIS A 50 -0.80 -0.44 14.54
C HIS A 50 -1.36 -1.64 13.76
N PHE A 51 -0.50 -2.41 13.10
CA PHE A 51 -0.89 -3.51 12.21
C PHE A 51 -0.25 -4.85 12.55
N GLY A 52 0.76 -4.90 13.42
CA GLY A 52 1.52 -6.13 13.66
C GLY A 52 0.72 -7.31 14.21
N ARG A 53 -0.45 -7.05 14.81
CA ARG A 53 -1.40 -8.05 15.31
C ARG A 53 -2.76 -8.02 14.61
N LYS A 54 -2.88 -7.24 13.53
CA LYS A 54 -4.15 -7.07 12.82
C LYS A 54 -4.61 -8.41 12.25
N GLU A 55 -5.89 -8.69 12.48
CA GLU A 55 -6.61 -9.80 11.89
C GLU A 55 -7.77 -9.26 11.06
N GLU A 56 -7.91 -9.76 9.83
CA GLU A 56 -9.00 -9.42 8.93
C GLU A 56 -9.79 -10.69 8.62
N GLY A 57 -11.11 -10.59 8.63
CA GLY A 57 -12.00 -11.65 8.18
C GLY A 57 -12.00 -11.82 6.66
N ALA A 58 -13.02 -12.53 6.17
CA ALA A 58 -13.15 -12.80 4.75
C ALA A 58 -13.30 -11.51 3.92
N SER A 59 -12.65 -11.47 2.76
CA SER A 59 -12.84 -10.44 1.74
C SER A 59 -13.04 -11.08 0.36
N GLU A 60 -13.96 -10.50 -0.41
CA GLU A 60 -14.27 -10.95 -1.76
C GLU A 60 -13.12 -10.66 -2.74
N ALA A 61 -13.08 -11.44 -3.82
CA ALA A 61 -12.21 -11.13 -4.95
C ALA A 61 -12.51 -9.73 -5.49
N THR A 62 -11.48 -8.93 -5.72
CA THR A 62 -11.64 -7.53 -6.10
C THR A 62 -10.60 -7.11 -7.14
N LYS A 63 -10.85 -5.96 -7.76
CA LYS A 63 -9.89 -5.28 -8.63
C LYS A 63 -9.33 -4.09 -7.90
N ILE A 64 -8.01 -4.03 -7.76
CA ILE A 64 -7.30 -2.89 -7.21
C ILE A 64 -6.74 -2.07 -8.36
N LYS A 65 -7.04 -0.78 -8.39
CA LYS A 65 -6.44 0.19 -9.31
C LYS A 65 -5.13 0.69 -8.71
N VAL A 66 -4.16 0.89 -9.57
CA VAL A 66 -2.90 1.55 -9.24
C VAL A 66 -2.87 2.87 -9.97
N HIS A 67 -2.63 3.94 -9.23
CA HIS A 67 -2.51 5.30 -9.75
C HIS A 67 -1.11 5.82 -9.47
N LYS A 68 -0.60 6.67 -10.37
CA LYS A 68 0.61 7.44 -10.17
C LYS A 68 0.23 8.81 -9.62
N LEU A 69 0.90 9.23 -8.56
CA LEU A 69 0.82 10.59 -8.03
C LEU A 69 1.54 11.55 -9.00
N LEU A 70 0.86 12.58 -9.49
CA LEU A 70 1.40 13.49 -10.52
C LEU A 70 2.22 14.64 -9.95
N GLU A 71 2.02 14.97 -8.68
CA GLU A 71 2.75 16.00 -7.95
C GLU A 71 2.79 15.68 -6.47
N GLY A 72 3.81 16.21 -5.76
CA GLY A 72 3.92 15.97 -4.33
C GLY A 72 2.70 16.47 -3.56
N SER A 73 2.19 15.67 -2.62
CA SER A 73 0.92 15.94 -1.94
C SER A 73 0.79 15.26 -0.59
N LEU A 74 0.01 15.87 0.31
CA LEU A 74 -0.42 15.24 1.56
C LEU A 74 -1.46 14.15 1.28
N ASP A 75 -1.75 13.33 2.28
CA ASP A 75 -2.76 12.27 2.16
C ASP A 75 -4.18 12.82 1.91
N ALA A 76 -4.56 13.91 2.57
CA ALA A 76 -5.92 14.44 2.49
C ALA A 76 -6.39 14.76 1.05
N PRO A 77 -5.61 15.44 0.19
CA PRO A 77 -5.95 15.61 -1.22
C PRO A 77 -6.05 14.29 -2.01
N ILE A 78 -5.16 13.32 -1.76
CA ILE A 78 -5.16 12.01 -2.43
C ILE A 78 -6.42 11.23 -2.07
N ILE A 79 -6.74 11.16 -0.78
CA ILE A 79 -7.95 10.54 -0.25
C ILE A 79 -9.20 11.21 -0.83
N THR A 80 -9.21 12.54 -0.91
CA THR A 80 -10.32 13.31 -1.50
C THR A 80 -10.56 12.95 -2.96
N GLU A 81 -9.50 12.79 -3.76
CA GLU A 81 -9.63 12.41 -5.18
C GLU A 81 -10.10 10.95 -5.35
N LEU A 82 -9.67 10.04 -4.48
CA LEU A 82 -10.09 8.64 -4.50
C LEU A 82 -11.49 8.41 -3.92
N ALA A 83 -11.97 9.31 -3.06
CA ALA A 83 -13.29 9.26 -2.42
C ALA A 83 -13.57 7.90 -1.75
N ASP A 84 -14.73 7.30 -2.02
CA ASP A 84 -15.20 6.03 -1.47
C ASP A 84 -14.36 4.80 -1.86
N LYS A 85 -13.38 4.97 -2.76
CA LYS A 85 -12.52 3.89 -3.27
C LYS A 85 -11.13 3.89 -2.66
N CYS A 86 -10.81 4.85 -1.78
CA CYS A 86 -9.45 5.02 -1.25
C CYS A 86 -8.94 3.83 -0.44
N GLU A 87 -9.84 3.10 0.23
CA GLU A 87 -9.46 2.05 1.18
C GLU A 87 -9.32 0.67 0.53
N ILE A 88 -8.26 -0.04 0.90
CA ILE A 88 -8.08 -1.48 0.66
C ILE A 88 -7.72 -2.16 2.00
N THR A 89 -7.83 -3.48 2.06
CA THR A 89 -7.45 -4.22 3.29
C THR A 89 -5.95 -4.50 3.34
N LEU A 90 -5.42 -4.78 4.54
CA LEU A 90 -4.03 -5.15 4.72
C LEU A 90 -3.69 -6.46 4.00
N GLY A 91 -4.60 -7.44 4.02
CA GLY A 91 -4.46 -8.67 3.25
C GLY A 91 -4.41 -8.42 1.75
N GLN A 92 -5.22 -7.51 1.23
CA GLN A 92 -5.17 -7.13 -0.19
C GLN A 92 -3.84 -6.45 -0.53
N PHE A 93 -3.34 -5.56 0.33
CA PHE A 93 -2.03 -4.93 0.15
C PHE A 93 -0.90 -5.97 0.15
N PHE A 94 -0.89 -6.90 1.10
CA PHE A 94 0.09 -7.99 1.15
C PHE A 94 0.02 -8.90 -0.09
N ALA A 95 -1.18 -9.20 -0.58
CA ALA A 95 -1.37 -9.96 -1.82
C ALA A 95 -0.73 -9.25 -3.02
N LEU A 96 -0.78 -7.92 -3.08
CA LEU A 96 -0.09 -7.14 -4.13
C LEU A 96 1.43 -7.23 -4.00
N LEU A 97 1.98 -7.06 -2.79
CA LEU A 97 3.42 -7.22 -2.53
C LEU A 97 3.91 -8.62 -2.92
N SER A 98 3.06 -9.63 -2.66
CA SER A 98 3.38 -11.04 -2.93
C SER A 98 3.41 -11.40 -4.41
N LYS A 99 2.73 -10.65 -5.28
CA LYS A 99 2.84 -10.81 -6.74
C LYS A 99 4.21 -10.39 -7.28
N GLN A 100 4.95 -9.59 -6.51
CA GLN A 100 6.28 -9.10 -6.81
C GLN A 100 7.22 -9.37 -5.62
N GLY A 101 7.05 -10.54 -5.01
CA GLY A 101 7.62 -10.85 -3.70
C GLY A 101 9.15 -10.85 -3.67
N LYS A 102 9.81 -10.99 -4.82
CA LYS A 102 11.27 -10.98 -4.96
C LYS A 102 11.77 -9.77 -5.75
N GLY A 103 10.94 -8.73 -5.89
CA GLY A 103 11.28 -7.50 -6.60
C GLY A 103 11.17 -7.59 -8.11
N GLU A 104 10.54 -8.66 -8.63
CA GLU A 104 10.23 -8.82 -10.04
C GLU A 104 9.27 -7.73 -10.55
N SER A 105 9.23 -7.59 -11.87
CA SER A 105 8.32 -6.65 -12.54
C SER A 105 6.85 -6.99 -12.29
N GLY A 106 6.02 -5.96 -12.15
CA GLY A 106 4.59 -6.11 -11.98
C GLY A 106 3.90 -4.74 -11.79
N PRO A 107 2.67 -4.72 -11.23
CA PRO A 107 1.90 -3.48 -11.08
C PRO A 107 2.50 -2.45 -10.11
N LEU A 108 3.29 -2.88 -9.11
CA LEU A 108 3.91 -2.04 -8.10
C LEU A 108 5.32 -1.58 -8.51
N LEU A 109 5.73 -0.43 -7.98
CA LEU A 109 7.09 0.07 -8.07
C LEU A 109 8.07 -0.80 -7.27
N THR A 110 9.12 -1.29 -7.93
CA THR A 110 10.26 -2.00 -7.31
C THR A 110 11.59 -1.23 -7.43
N ASN A 111 11.52 0.06 -7.73
CA ASN A 111 12.66 0.96 -7.95
C ASN A 111 13.03 1.82 -6.72
N GLY A 112 12.59 1.42 -5.52
CA GLY A 112 12.81 2.16 -4.28
C GLY A 112 11.77 3.24 -3.96
N TRP A 113 10.81 3.47 -4.85
CA TRP A 113 9.74 4.45 -4.65
C TRP A 113 8.56 3.81 -3.92
N ALA A 114 7.77 4.65 -3.24
CA ALA A 114 6.68 4.17 -2.40
C ALA A 114 5.46 3.70 -3.21
N ASN A 115 4.86 2.62 -2.72
CA ASN A 115 3.53 2.15 -3.07
C ASN A 115 2.66 2.31 -1.82
N ILE A 116 1.58 3.08 -1.91
CA ILE A 116 0.79 3.59 -0.79
C ILE A 116 -0.62 3.01 -0.84
N ALA A 117 -1.08 2.49 0.29
CA ALA A 117 -2.43 2.02 0.51
C ALA A 117 -3.03 2.72 1.73
N TYR A 118 -4.32 3.09 1.65
CA TYR A 118 -5.05 3.58 2.81
C TYR A 118 -5.77 2.41 3.48
N ILE A 119 -5.43 2.17 4.75
CA ILE A 119 -5.87 0.98 5.49
C ILE A 119 -6.25 1.38 6.91
N ARG A 120 -7.37 0.86 7.40
CA ARG A 120 -7.78 1.07 8.79
C ARG A 120 -7.10 0.09 9.74
N ASP A 121 -6.62 0.60 10.87
CA ASP A 121 -6.19 -0.24 11.99
C ASP A 121 -7.41 -0.85 12.71
N ASP A 122 -7.17 -1.56 13.82
CA ASP A 122 -8.23 -2.22 14.58
C ASP A 122 -9.06 -1.25 15.44
N GLU A 123 -8.60 -0.02 15.62
CA GLU A 123 -9.34 1.08 16.26
C GLU A 123 -10.18 1.86 15.24
N GLY A 124 -10.07 1.53 13.95
CA GLY A 124 -10.78 2.20 12.86
C GLY A 124 -10.10 3.47 12.35
N ASN A 125 -8.90 3.81 12.85
CA ASN A 125 -8.12 4.95 12.37
C ASN A 125 -7.55 4.65 10.98
N LEU A 126 -7.60 5.63 10.08
CA LEU A 126 -7.05 5.47 8.73
C LEU A 126 -5.55 5.80 8.72
N TRP A 127 -4.76 4.91 8.13
CA TRP A 127 -3.31 5.06 7.98
C TRP A 127 -2.90 5.01 6.52
N ALA A 128 -1.86 5.75 6.17
CA ALA A 128 -1.10 5.51 4.95
C ALA A 128 -0.10 4.38 5.23
N VAL A 129 -0.42 3.16 4.78
CA VAL A 129 0.46 2.01 4.84
C VAL A 129 1.21 1.94 3.51
N TYR A 130 2.52 1.90 3.56
CA TYR A 130 3.33 2.00 2.34
C TYR A 130 4.50 1.03 2.33
N ALA A 131 4.92 0.68 1.12
CA ALA A 131 6.07 -0.17 0.92
C ALA A 131 6.93 0.29 -0.26
N HIS A 132 8.24 0.12 -0.12
CA HIS A 132 9.20 0.30 -1.21
C HIS A 132 10.17 -0.87 -1.26
N TRP A 133 10.57 -1.25 -2.47
CA TRP A 133 11.54 -2.32 -2.67
C TRP A 133 12.96 -1.79 -2.49
N SER A 134 13.73 -2.38 -1.59
CA SER A 134 15.16 -2.09 -1.45
C SER A 134 15.98 -3.13 -2.22
N ALA A 135 16.51 -2.74 -3.38
CA ALA A 135 17.38 -3.62 -4.18
C ALA A 135 18.60 -4.11 -3.37
N GLY A 136 19.23 -3.21 -2.61
CA GLY A 136 20.39 -3.53 -1.76
C GLY A 136 20.09 -4.46 -0.59
N ARG A 137 18.83 -4.58 -0.16
CA ARG A 137 18.38 -5.53 0.87
C ARG A 137 17.59 -6.72 0.31
N SER A 138 17.29 -6.70 -0.99
CA SER A 138 16.50 -7.71 -1.69
C SER A 138 15.16 -8.01 -1.01
N GLY A 139 14.45 -6.96 -0.58
CA GLY A 139 13.17 -7.10 0.11
C GLY A 139 12.35 -5.81 0.12
N TRP A 140 11.09 -5.93 0.52
CA TRP A 140 10.20 -4.82 0.85
C TRP A 140 10.56 -4.21 2.20
N ASN A 141 10.60 -2.88 2.24
CA ASN A 141 10.41 -2.10 3.46
C ASN A 141 8.91 -1.86 3.60
N VAL A 142 8.31 -2.13 4.76
CA VAL A 142 6.90 -1.84 5.02
C VAL A 142 6.78 -0.94 6.24
N GLU A 143 6.02 0.14 6.07
CA GLU A 143 5.86 1.23 7.03
C GLU A 143 4.40 1.66 7.13
N ALA A 144 4.10 2.47 8.14
CA ALA A 144 2.81 3.13 8.29
C ALA A 144 2.98 4.54 8.85
N SER A 145 2.23 5.49 8.31
CA SER A 145 2.18 6.88 8.78
C SER A 145 0.73 7.31 8.98
N SER A 146 0.48 8.16 9.98
CA SER A 146 -0.82 8.79 10.13
C SER A 146 -1.11 9.63 8.89
N VAL A 147 -2.36 9.60 8.40
CA VAL A 147 -2.79 10.45 7.28
C VAL A 147 -2.82 11.95 7.64
N GLU A 148 -2.65 12.27 8.92
CA GLU A 148 -2.51 13.64 9.42
C GLU A 148 -1.05 14.09 9.52
N TYR A 149 -0.09 13.20 9.18
CA TYR A 149 1.32 13.55 9.25
C TYR A 149 1.65 14.69 8.27
N PRO A 150 2.40 15.72 8.69
CA PRO A 150 2.57 16.94 7.89
C PRO A 150 3.56 16.79 6.72
N SER A 151 4.24 15.64 6.59
CA SER A 151 5.09 15.36 5.44
C SER A 151 4.30 14.62 4.37
N GLY A 152 4.27 15.19 3.17
CA GLY A 152 3.61 14.60 2.03
C GLY A 152 4.44 13.55 1.31
N TRP A 153 3.84 13.01 0.26
CA TRP A 153 4.42 12.09 -0.69
C TRP A 153 5.03 12.86 -1.85
N ASP A 154 6.11 12.33 -2.42
CA ASP A 154 6.72 12.88 -3.62
C ASP A 154 5.93 12.47 -4.87
N ASP A 155 6.08 13.24 -5.95
CA ASP A 155 5.51 12.85 -7.22
C ASP A 155 6.04 11.50 -7.69
N GLY A 156 5.24 10.81 -8.50
CA GLY A 156 5.49 9.52 -9.11
C GLY A 156 5.46 8.30 -8.18
N TYR A 157 5.22 8.46 -6.89
CA TYR A 157 4.76 7.36 -6.03
C TYR A 157 3.44 6.77 -6.56
N GLN A 158 3.18 5.52 -6.18
CA GLN A 158 1.96 4.83 -6.57
C GLN A 158 0.97 4.74 -5.41
N VAL A 159 -0.32 4.91 -5.71
CA VAL A 159 -1.43 4.83 -4.75
C VAL A 159 -2.40 3.76 -5.21
N MET A 160 -2.79 2.88 -4.29
CA MET A 160 -3.76 1.82 -4.52
C MET A 160 -5.18 2.24 -4.11
N SER A 161 -6.16 1.82 -4.90
CA SER A 161 -7.59 2.06 -4.62
C SER A 161 -8.44 0.89 -5.09
N ARG A 162 -9.67 0.74 -4.60
CA ARG A 162 -10.70 -0.11 -5.23
C ARG A 162 -11.13 0.43 -6.61
#